data_AF-A0A6H5IXZ0-F1
#
_entry.id   AF-A0A6H5IXZ0-F1
#
_cell.length_a   1.000
_cell.length_b   1.000
_cell.length_c   1.000
_cell.angle_alpha   90.00
_cell.angle_beta   90.00
_cell.angle_gamma   90.00
#
_symmetry.space_group_name_H-M   'P 1'
#
loop_
_entity.id
_entity.type
_entity.pdbx_description
1 polymer ?
#
loop_
_entity_poly.entity_id
_entity_poly.type
_entity_poly.pdbx_seq_one_letter_code
_entity_poly.pdbx_strand_id
1 'polypeptide(L)'
;MNQMVQSNQMRKVSIEPQDYGSHYFLPHHAVVKESSTTTRVRPVFNASARNAAGHSLNENLLTGRICCRNSFSLLTKEWDVALPDAETAQWRAYEDDLQGLPSISIPRWSGVTKSARLELHGFADASKLAYAAVLYVRLLHGGGARVTLLASKTKVAPLKSLSIPRLELCAALLLVKLTASFLATADFNQAPVHLWSDSKTALHWIHGLPSRWPVFVANRCSEIVTLLPQASWHYVNTKHNPADVASRGCPVSVLREDRLWWNGPETLSSTTVPWPNNCDDFSQIVPTETEETESNVLVQSSDAPSDCELILRYSSYRRLCKILVHCLRFVTKLAQRCERPLTVQFQAAASVEVSVEELEQAERHLCRMTQNALLSVEIKCISAKSALPKSHPLAKLCPIIRNGLLCVGGRLRNAQINEDRKHPIILSGDEPFSGTLDR
;
A
#
# COMPACT_ATOMS: atom_id res chain seq x y z
N MET A 1 -2.41 4.26 -45.83
CA MET A 1 -1.07 4.81 -46.10
C MET A 1 -1.10 6.24 -46.64
N ASN A 2 -1.89 6.58 -47.67
CA ASN A 2 -1.89 7.92 -48.31
C ASN A 2 -2.08 9.10 -47.33
N GLN A 3 -2.93 8.95 -46.31
CA GLN A 3 -3.11 9.94 -45.25
C GLN A 3 -1.81 10.24 -44.49
N MET A 4 -0.95 9.25 -44.27
CA MET A 4 0.34 9.41 -43.58
C MET A 4 1.40 10.06 -44.47
N VAL A 5 1.29 9.89 -45.79
CA VAL A 5 2.11 10.61 -46.77
C VAL A 5 1.71 12.08 -46.83
N GLN A 6 0.41 12.36 -46.82
CA GLN A 6 -0.13 13.72 -46.80
C GLN A 6 0.16 14.47 -45.49
N SER A 7 0.23 13.77 -44.35
CA SER A 7 0.62 14.35 -43.06
C SER A 7 2.13 14.47 -42.85
N ASN A 8 2.94 14.20 -43.89
CA ASN A 8 4.40 14.23 -43.86
C ASN A 8 5.05 13.29 -42.81
N GLN A 9 4.32 12.25 -42.40
CA GLN A 9 4.80 11.24 -41.46
C GLN A 9 5.52 10.07 -42.16
N MET A 10 5.31 9.90 -43.47
CA MET A 10 5.96 8.90 -44.29
C MET A 10 6.21 9.46 -45.69
N ARG A 11 7.26 8.98 -46.36
CA ARG A 11 7.48 9.24 -47.79
C ARG A 11 7.57 7.93 -48.55
N LYS A 12 7.05 7.90 -49.77
CA LYS A 12 7.29 6.76 -50.67
C LYS A 12 8.76 6.80 -51.08
N VAL A 13 9.48 5.73 -50.79
CA VAL A 13 10.85 5.53 -51.26
C VAL A 13 10.77 4.60 -52.46
N SER A 14 11.31 5.06 -53.59
CA SER A 14 11.56 4.20 -54.75
C SER A 14 12.88 3.50 -54.51
N ILE A 15 12.86 2.16 -54.46
CA ILE A 15 14.05 1.34 -54.25
C ILE A 15 14.16 0.44 -55.46
N GLU A 16 15.28 0.53 -56.16
CA GLU A 16 15.55 -0.33 -57.30
C GLU A 16 16.07 -1.69 -56.81
N PRO A 17 15.87 -2.79 -57.56
CA PRO A 17 16.28 -4.12 -57.11
C PRO A 17 17.76 -4.26 -56.71
N GLN A 18 18.62 -3.43 -57.29
CA GLN A 18 20.05 -3.33 -56.98
C GLN A 18 20.33 -2.77 -55.57
N ASP A 19 19.41 -2.00 -54.99
CA ASP A 19 19.56 -1.34 -53.69
C ASP A 19 19.05 -2.21 -52.53
N TYR A 20 18.45 -3.38 -52.80
CA TYR A 20 17.93 -4.25 -51.74
C TYR A 20 19.02 -4.79 -50.79
N GLY A 21 20.28 -4.85 -51.22
CA GLY A 21 21.39 -5.30 -50.38
C GLY A 21 21.89 -4.25 -49.37
N SER A 22 21.54 -2.98 -49.55
CA SER A 22 21.98 -1.87 -48.68
C SER A 22 20.89 -1.37 -47.72
N HIS A 23 19.69 -1.96 -47.78
CA HIS A 23 18.53 -1.52 -46.99
C HIS A 23 17.91 -2.68 -46.22
N TYR A 24 17.53 -2.42 -44.96
CA TYR A 24 16.79 -3.37 -44.14
C TYR A 24 15.31 -2.99 -44.11
N PHE A 25 14.45 -3.97 -44.43
CA PHE A 25 13.00 -3.78 -44.46
C PHE A 25 12.35 -4.42 -43.25
N LEU A 26 11.54 -3.63 -42.54
CA LEU A 26 10.72 -4.14 -41.45
C LEU A 26 9.28 -4.28 -41.97
N PRO A 27 8.70 -5.49 -42.01
CA PRO A 27 7.32 -5.67 -42.43
C PRO A 27 6.40 -4.93 -41.47
N HIS A 28 5.36 -4.32 -42.02
CA HIS A 28 4.37 -3.58 -41.26
C HIS A 28 2.96 -3.93 -41.72
N HIS A 29 1.97 -3.74 -40.85
CA HIS A 29 0.56 -3.75 -41.24
C HIS A 29 -0.16 -2.56 -40.65
N ALA A 30 -1.23 -2.12 -41.30
CA ALA A 30 -2.06 -1.03 -40.82
C ALA A 30 -3.12 -1.56 -39.86
N VAL A 31 -3.24 -0.94 -38.68
CA VAL A 31 -4.37 -1.17 -37.78
C VAL A 31 -5.41 -0.08 -38.02
N VAL A 32 -6.58 -0.51 -38.50
CA VAL A 32 -7.72 0.36 -38.78
C VAL A 32 -8.84 0.02 -37.80
N LYS A 33 -9.38 1.02 -37.12
CA LYS A 33 -10.54 0.85 -36.25
C LYS A 33 -11.77 1.35 -36.98
N GLU A 34 -12.49 0.43 -37.63
CA GLU A 34 -13.65 0.75 -38.49
C GLU A 34 -14.75 1.54 -37.77
N SER A 35 -14.89 1.37 -36.44
CA SER A 35 -15.88 2.07 -35.62
C SER A 35 -15.50 3.50 -35.21
N SER A 36 -14.32 3.98 -35.60
CA SER A 36 -13.84 5.31 -35.22
C SER A 36 -13.56 6.18 -36.44
N THR A 37 -14.37 7.21 -36.62
CA THR A 37 -14.17 8.23 -37.67
C THR A 37 -13.05 9.21 -37.36
N THR A 38 -12.55 9.26 -36.12
CA THR A 38 -11.54 10.23 -35.65
C THR A 38 -10.16 9.63 -35.37
N THR A 39 -10.04 8.30 -35.25
CA THR A 39 -8.76 7.67 -34.91
C THR A 39 -7.88 7.48 -36.16
N ARG A 40 -6.73 8.15 -36.18
CA ARG A 40 -5.73 8.01 -37.25
C ARG A 40 -5.23 6.56 -37.36
N VAL A 41 -5.05 6.08 -38.60
CA VAL A 41 -4.45 4.76 -38.90
C VAL A 41 -3.05 4.67 -38.30
N ARG A 42 -2.74 3.56 -37.63
CA ARG A 42 -1.41 3.32 -37.02
C ARG A 42 -0.68 2.20 -37.76
N PRO A 43 0.58 2.38 -38.15
CA PRO A 43 1.43 1.30 -38.63
C PRO A 43 1.91 0.48 -37.43
N VAL A 44 1.79 -0.83 -37.52
CA VAL A 44 2.40 -1.76 -36.56
C VAL A 44 3.53 -2.48 -37.27
N PHE A 45 4.74 -2.26 -36.79
CA PHE A 45 5.94 -2.91 -37.29
C PHE A 45 6.09 -4.29 -36.65
N ASN A 46 6.35 -5.29 -37.48
CA ASN A 46 6.52 -6.67 -37.04
C ASN A 46 8.01 -7.02 -36.91
N ALA A 47 8.57 -6.75 -35.72
CA ALA A 47 9.95 -7.10 -35.37
C ALA A 47 10.18 -8.61 -35.12
N SER A 48 9.12 -9.43 -35.08
CA SER A 48 9.25 -10.89 -34.97
C SER A 48 9.28 -11.60 -36.32
N ALA A 49 9.05 -10.89 -37.43
CA ALA A 49 9.19 -11.45 -38.76
C ALA A 49 10.63 -11.92 -39.00
N ARG A 50 10.79 -13.17 -39.43
CA ARG A 50 12.08 -13.77 -39.75
C ARG A 50 12.49 -13.35 -41.16
N ASN A 51 13.76 -13.00 -41.34
CA ASN A 51 14.35 -12.76 -42.66
C ASN A 51 14.60 -14.09 -43.40
N ALA A 52 15.12 -14.03 -44.63
CA ALA A 52 15.44 -15.23 -45.42
C ALA A 52 16.47 -16.17 -44.76
N ALA A 53 17.30 -15.65 -43.85
CA ALA A 53 18.24 -16.42 -43.05
C ALA A 53 17.63 -16.98 -41.74
N GLY A 54 16.32 -16.79 -41.52
CA GLY A 54 15.61 -17.31 -40.36
C GLY A 54 15.72 -16.46 -39.08
N HIS A 55 16.40 -15.32 -39.11
CA HIS A 55 16.58 -14.44 -37.95
C HIS A 55 15.51 -13.36 -37.90
N SER A 56 14.95 -13.09 -36.72
CA SER A 56 14.07 -11.94 -36.47
C SER A 56 14.83 -10.75 -35.87
N LEU A 57 14.30 -9.54 -35.99
CA LEU A 57 14.88 -8.37 -35.33
C LEU A 57 14.89 -8.56 -33.81
N ASN A 58 13.81 -9.11 -33.24
CA ASN A 58 13.70 -9.41 -31.81
C ASN A 58 14.80 -10.34 -31.28
N GLU A 59 15.32 -11.26 -32.10
CA GLU A 59 16.41 -12.18 -31.72
C GLU A 59 17.77 -11.46 -31.68
N ASN A 60 17.88 -10.30 -32.33
CA ASN A 60 19.11 -9.51 -32.42
C ASN A 60 19.07 -8.23 -31.56
N LEU A 61 17.93 -7.91 -30.94
CA LEU A 61 17.79 -6.76 -30.05
C LEU A 61 18.34 -7.10 -28.64
N LEU A 62 19.38 -6.39 -28.23
CA LEU A 62 19.86 -6.41 -26.85
C LEU A 62 18.91 -5.58 -25.97
N THR A 63 18.05 -6.23 -25.18
CA THR A 63 17.20 -5.52 -24.19
C THR A 63 18.03 -5.03 -22.98
N GLY A 64 18.61 -3.83 -23.09
CA GLY A 64 19.29 -3.13 -21.99
C GLY A 64 18.32 -2.56 -20.94
N ARG A 65 17.65 -3.43 -20.16
CA ARG A 65 16.49 -3.03 -19.32
C ARG A 65 16.82 -2.02 -18.21
N ILE A 66 18.02 -2.01 -17.64
CA ILE A 66 18.36 -1.16 -16.49
C ILE A 66 18.78 0.25 -16.94
N CYS A 67 19.53 0.36 -18.03
CA CYS A 67 20.00 1.64 -18.57
C CYS A 67 18.82 2.54 -19.00
N CYS A 68 17.78 1.94 -19.60
CA CYS A 68 16.60 2.66 -20.09
C CYS A 68 15.81 3.45 -19.03
N ARG A 69 15.98 3.17 -17.72
CA ARG A 69 15.20 3.87 -16.69
C ARG A 69 15.69 5.28 -16.41
N ASN A 70 17.01 5.50 -16.41
CA ASN A 70 17.57 6.86 -16.31
C ASN A 70 17.35 7.64 -17.61
N SER A 71 17.17 6.92 -18.71
CA SER A 71 16.84 7.49 -20.01
C SER A 71 15.34 7.73 -20.19
N PHE A 72 14.57 8.07 -19.15
CA PHE A 72 13.17 8.47 -19.34
C PHE A 72 13.07 9.71 -20.28
N SER A 73 14.15 10.49 -20.37
CA SER A 73 14.34 11.53 -21.39
C SER A 73 14.32 10.98 -22.83
N LEU A 74 14.77 9.75 -23.08
CA LEU A 74 14.68 9.06 -24.39
C LEU A 74 13.25 8.70 -24.77
N LEU A 75 12.42 8.32 -23.78
CA LEU A 75 11.05 7.88 -24.04
C LEU A 75 10.07 9.04 -24.21
N THR A 76 10.46 10.25 -23.79
CA THR A 76 9.64 11.47 -23.89
C THR A 76 10.12 12.45 -24.97
N LYS A 77 11.28 12.19 -25.60
CA LYS A 77 11.78 12.97 -26.75
C LYS A 77 11.26 12.39 -28.06
N GLU A 78 11.12 13.27 -29.06
CA GLU A 78 10.83 12.84 -30.43
C GLU A 78 12.01 12.03 -30.97
N TRP A 79 11.73 11.01 -31.80
CA TRP A 79 12.72 10.05 -32.31
C TRP A 79 13.89 10.70 -33.06
N ASP A 80 13.69 11.90 -33.60
CA ASP A 80 14.67 12.62 -34.42
C ASP A 80 15.53 13.61 -33.59
N VAL A 81 15.31 13.71 -32.28
CA VAL A 81 16.06 14.62 -31.40
C VAL A 81 17.34 13.94 -30.93
N ALA A 82 18.48 14.56 -31.23
CA ALA A 82 19.78 14.11 -30.76
C ALA A 82 19.82 14.04 -29.22
N LEU A 83 20.47 12.99 -28.70
CA LEU A 83 20.68 12.81 -27.28
C LEU A 83 21.66 13.86 -26.73
N PRO A 84 21.47 14.36 -25.49
CA PRO A 84 22.47 15.15 -24.81
C PRO A 84 23.79 14.39 -24.73
N ASP A 85 24.91 15.11 -24.83
CA ASP A 85 26.25 14.50 -24.86
C ASP A 85 26.53 13.61 -23.64
N ALA A 86 26.01 13.98 -22.47
CA ALA A 86 26.15 13.18 -21.25
C ALA A 86 25.46 11.81 -21.34
N GLU A 87 24.25 11.75 -21.92
CA GLU A 87 23.52 10.48 -22.11
C GLU A 87 24.18 9.65 -23.22
N THR A 88 24.63 10.31 -24.30
CA THR A 88 25.37 9.66 -25.38
C THR A 88 26.68 9.04 -24.88
N ALA A 89 27.41 9.73 -24.01
CA ALA A 89 28.64 9.22 -23.41
C ALA A 89 28.36 8.02 -22.49
N GLN A 90 27.30 8.05 -21.68
CA GLN A 90 26.89 6.91 -20.85
C GLN A 90 26.50 5.69 -21.71
N TRP A 91 25.78 5.91 -22.81
CA TRP A 91 25.38 4.83 -23.71
C TRP A 91 26.59 4.19 -24.40
N ARG A 92 27.53 5.01 -24.90
CA ARG A 92 28.78 4.50 -25.50
C ARG A 92 29.62 3.73 -24.48
N ALA A 93 29.75 4.24 -23.26
CA ALA A 93 30.47 3.53 -22.20
C ALA A 93 29.81 2.17 -21.86
N TYR A 94 28.47 2.10 -21.89
CA TYR A 94 27.75 0.84 -21.73
C TYR A 94 27.97 -0.12 -22.91
N GLU A 95 27.93 0.39 -24.15
CA GLU A 95 28.21 -0.39 -25.37
C GLU A 95 29.64 -0.95 -25.37
N ASP A 96 30.62 -0.14 -24.99
CA ASP A 96 32.02 -0.56 -24.86
C ASP A 96 32.19 -1.64 -23.78
N ASP A 97 31.52 -1.50 -22.63
CA ASP A 97 31.55 -2.51 -21.56
C ASP A 97 30.92 -3.84 -22.00
N LEU A 98 29.85 -3.81 -22.81
CA LEU A 98 29.22 -5.02 -23.37
C LEU A 98 30.15 -5.83 -24.28
N GLN A 99 31.16 -5.20 -24.90
CA GLN A 99 32.17 -5.91 -25.69
C GLN A 99 32.99 -6.89 -24.83
N GLY A 100 32.99 -6.70 -23.51
CA GLY A 100 33.60 -7.63 -22.55
C GLY A 100 32.82 -8.93 -22.35
N LEU A 101 31.53 -9.03 -22.72
CA LEU A 101 30.69 -10.19 -22.43
C LEU A 101 31.21 -11.55 -22.93
N PRO A 102 31.84 -11.68 -24.11
CA PRO A 102 32.37 -12.95 -24.60
C PRO A 102 33.41 -13.61 -23.70
N SER A 103 34.00 -12.85 -22.78
CA SER A 103 34.95 -13.35 -21.79
C SER A 103 34.31 -14.11 -20.62
N ILE A 104 33.00 -13.96 -20.40
CA ILE A 104 32.28 -14.60 -19.33
C ILE A 104 31.75 -15.93 -19.85
N SER A 105 32.28 -17.03 -19.31
CA SER A 105 31.86 -18.38 -19.64
C SER A 105 31.11 -18.99 -18.46
N ILE A 106 29.84 -19.36 -18.67
CA ILE A 106 29.01 -20.02 -17.66
C ILE A 106 28.99 -21.53 -17.93
N PRO A 107 29.48 -22.37 -17.01
CA PRO A 107 29.40 -23.81 -17.16
C PRO A 107 27.95 -24.28 -17.29
N ARG A 108 27.63 -25.03 -18.35
CA ARG A 108 26.27 -25.54 -18.57
C ARG A 108 25.83 -26.56 -17.52
N TRP A 109 26.77 -27.35 -17.01
CA TRP A 109 26.49 -28.38 -16.01
C TRP A 109 26.83 -27.87 -14.61
N SER A 110 25.85 -27.92 -13.71
CA SER A 110 25.95 -27.47 -12.32
C SER A 110 26.56 -28.52 -11.38
N GLY A 111 26.89 -29.72 -11.88
CA GLY A 111 27.45 -30.81 -11.07
C GLY A 111 26.42 -31.72 -10.41
N VAL A 112 25.13 -31.57 -10.74
CA VAL A 112 24.04 -32.39 -10.18
C VAL A 112 24.26 -33.86 -10.54
N THR A 113 24.30 -34.71 -9.52
CA THR A 113 24.42 -36.17 -9.63
C THR A 113 23.40 -36.85 -8.74
N LYS A 114 23.01 -38.09 -9.05
CA LYS A 114 21.96 -38.83 -8.31
C LYS A 114 22.29 -39.09 -6.83
N SER A 115 23.56 -39.01 -6.44
CA SER A 115 24.04 -39.27 -5.08
C SER A 115 24.30 -38.00 -4.27
N ALA A 116 24.20 -36.81 -4.87
CA ALA A 116 24.42 -35.55 -4.18
C ALA A 116 23.14 -35.09 -3.48
N ARG A 117 23.26 -34.61 -2.24
CA ARG A 117 22.16 -33.87 -1.61
C ARG A 117 22.16 -32.46 -2.18
N LEU A 118 20.97 -31.99 -2.55
CA LEU A 118 20.79 -30.74 -3.28
C LEU A 118 19.91 -29.80 -2.48
N GLU A 119 20.33 -28.55 -2.36
CA GLU A 119 19.60 -27.47 -1.70
C GLU A 119 19.50 -26.26 -2.63
N LEU A 120 18.38 -25.56 -2.59
CA LEU A 120 18.16 -24.33 -3.35
C LEU A 120 18.29 -23.11 -2.45
N HIS A 121 19.14 -22.17 -2.87
CA HIS A 121 19.43 -20.95 -2.15
C HIS A 121 19.08 -19.72 -2.99
N GLY A 122 18.04 -19.01 -2.57
CA GLY A 122 17.53 -17.84 -3.28
C GLY A 122 17.85 -16.54 -2.56
N PHE A 123 18.32 -15.51 -3.26
CA PHE A 123 18.60 -14.19 -2.72
C PHE A 123 17.76 -13.14 -3.43
N ALA A 124 17.16 -12.23 -2.67
CA ALA A 124 16.37 -11.12 -3.18
C ALA A 124 17.01 -9.80 -2.77
N ASP A 125 16.98 -8.81 -3.66
CA ASP A 125 17.37 -7.44 -3.36
C ASP A 125 16.57 -6.43 -4.20
N ALA A 126 16.42 -5.21 -3.69
CA ALA A 126 15.79 -4.12 -4.41
C ALA A 126 16.50 -2.78 -4.25
N SER A 127 16.66 -2.10 -5.38
CA SER A 127 17.08 -0.71 -5.45
C SER A 127 15.94 0.18 -5.97
N LYS A 128 16.16 1.50 -5.96
CA LYS A 128 15.23 2.46 -6.58
C LYS A 128 15.06 2.22 -8.08
N LEU A 129 16.06 1.64 -8.75
CA LEU A 129 16.09 1.46 -10.20
C LEU A 129 15.49 0.12 -10.62
N ALA A 130 15.82 -0.96 -9.92
CA ALA A 130 15.38 -2.31 -10.23
C ALA A 130 15.37 -3.19 -8.98
N TYR A 131 14.62 -4.27 -9.04
CA TYR A 131 14.66 -5.34 -8.05
C TYR A 131 15.01 -6.65 -8.72
N ALA A 132 15.76 -7.49 -8.02
CA ALA A 132 16.35 -8.69 -8.57
C ALA A 132 16.20 -9.88 -7.63
N ALA A 133 16.27 -11.06 -8.25
CA ALA A 133 16.32 -12.34 -7.57
C ALA A 133 17.43 -13.20 -8.19
N VAL A 134 18.17 -13.90 -7.35
CA VAL A 134 19.28 -14.77 -7.74
C VAL A 134 19.09 -16.13 -7.08
N LEU A 135 19.23 -17.21 -7.83
CA LEU A 135 19.03 -18.57 -7.37
C LEU A 135 20.31 -19.38 -7.57
N TYR A 136 20.77 -20.01 -6.50
CA TYR A 136 21.91 -20.91 -6.47
C TYR A 136 21.46 -22.32 -6.16
N VAL A 137 22.22 -23.29 -6.66
CA VAL A 137 22.19 -24.68 -6.20
C VAL A 137 23.40 -24.95 -5.35
N ARG A 138 23.17 -25.56 -4.19
CA ARG A 138 24.21 -26.10 -3.33
C ARG A 138 24.18 -27.62 -3.40
N LEU A 139 25.31 -28.21 -3.72
CA LEU A 139 25.51 -29.65 -3.85
C LEU A 139 26.46 -30.12 -2.75
N LEU A 140 26.00 -31.10 -1.97
CA LEU A 140 26.79 -31.75 -0.93
C LEU A 140 27.21 -33.12 -1.43
N HIS A 141 28.52 -33.32 -1.62
CA HIS A 141 29.09 -34.59 -2.06
C HIS A 141 30.46 -34.83 -1.40
N GLY A 142 30.66 -36.02 -0.83
CA GLY A 142 31.97 -36.46 -0.34
C GLY A 142 32.61 -35.59 0.75
N GLY A 143 31.81 -34.86 1.55
CA GLY A 143 32.32 -33.96 2.61
C GLY A 143 32.66 -32.53 2.15
N GLY A 144 32.41 -32.19 0.88
CA GLY A 144 32.50 -30.83 0.35
C GLY A 144 31.16 -30.26 -0.10
N ALA A 145 31.04 -28.93 -0.08
CA ALA A 145 29.92 -28.20 -0.65
C ALA A 145 30.36 -27.48 -1.92
N ARG A 146 29.57 -27.61 -2.99
CA ARG A 146 29.76 -26.84 -4.23
C ARG A 146 28.52 -25.99 -4.46
N VAL A 147 28.73 -24.70 -4.66
CA VAL A 147 27.66 -23.73 -4.94
C VAL A 147 27.80 -23.25 -6.38
N THR A 148 26.70 -23.25 -7.13
CA THR A 148 26.67 -22.78 -8.52
C THR A 148 25.45 -21.91 -8.75
N LEU A 149 25.62 -20.80 -9.45
CA LEU A 149 24.52 -19.95 -9.92
C LEU A 149 23.64 -20.74 -10.90
N LEU A 150 22.34 -20.86 -10.62
CA LEU A 150 21.37 -21.48 -11.51
C LEU A 150 20.70 -20.45 -12.42
N ALA A 151 20.21 -19.36 -11.84
CA ALA A 151 19.46 -18.35 -12.57
C ALA A 151 19.45 -17.03 -11.82
N SER A 152 19.33 -15.93 -12.56
CA SER A 152 19.02 -14.63 -12.01
C SER A 152 17.90 -13.98 -12.82
N LYS A 153 17.15 -13.09 -12.18
CA LYS A 153 16.07 -12.36 -12.81
C LYS A 153 15.98 -10.95 -12.25
N THR A 154 16.11 -9.96 -13.11
CA THR A 154 15.96 -8.54 -12.75
C THR A 154 14.70 -7.96 -13.39
N LYS A 155 14.00 -7.12 -12.64
CA LYS A 155 12.89 -6.30 -13.11
C LYS A 155 13.14 -4.84 -12.79
N VAL A 156 12.92 -3.99 -13.79
CA VAL A 156 12.93 -2.54 -13.62
C VAL A 156 11.84 -2.17 -12.63
N ALA A 157 12.16 -1.35 -11.64
CA ALA A 157 11.16 -0.95 -10.66
C ALA A 157 10.08 -0.05 -11.32
N PRO A 158 8.84 -0.04 -10.82
CA PRO A 158 7.73 0.65 -11.48
C PRO A 158 7.94 2.16 -11.57
N LEU A 159 7.39 2.79 -12.61
CA LEU A 159 7.43 4.25 -12.77
C LEU A 159 6.71 4.97 -11.63
N LYS A 160 5.60 4.40 -11.14
CA LYS A 160 4.96 4.86 -9.90
C LYS A 160 5.92 4.60 -8.75
N SER A 161 6.33 5.66 -8.06
CA SER A 161 7.25 5.58 -6.93
C SER A 161 6.66 4.68 -5.85
N LEU A 162 7.31 3.54 -5.65
CA LEU A 162 7.10 2.67 -4.50
C LEU A 162 8.22 2.92 -3.50
N SER A 163 7.93 2.72 -2.22
CA SER A 163 8.96 2.74 -1.19
C SER A 163 9.94 1.58 -1.35
N ILE A 164 11.14 1.73 -0.79
CA ILE A 164 12.18 0.70 -0.81
C ILE A 164 11.65 -0.61 -0.19
N PRO A 165 11.00 -0.62 0.99
CA PRO A 165 10.42 -1.84 1.55
C PRO A 165 9.42 -2.56 0.63
N ARG A 166 8.58 -1.80 -0.08
CA ARG A 166 7.63 -2.37 -1.06
C ARG A 166 8.35 -2.97 -2.27
N LEU A 167 9.47 -2.40 -2.69
CA LEU A 167 10.31 -2.95 -3.75
C LEU A 167 11.05 -4.20 -3.28
N GLU A 168 11.56 -4.23 -2.05
CA GLU A 168 12.17 -5.41 -1.42
C GLU A 168 11.16 -6.56 -1.32
N LEU A 169 9.90 -6.28 -0.96
CA LEU A 169 8.82 -7.27 -1.00
C LEU A 169 8.53 -7.75 -2.44
N CYS A 170 8.64 -6.87 -3.44
CA CYS A 170 8.53 -7.28 -4.85
C CYS A 170 9.71 -8.16 -5.29
N ALA A 171 10.92 -7.91 -4.79
CA ALA A 171 12.09 -8.77 -5.00
C ALA A 171 11.88 -10.16 -4.40
N ALA A 172 11.37 -10.22 -3.16
CA ALA A 172 11.01 -11.46 -2.49
C ALA A 172 9.98 -12.27 -3.29
N LEU A 173 8.93 -11.63 -3.79
CA LEU A 173 7.94 -12.28 -4.64
C LEU A 173 8.53 -12.74 -5.99
N LEU A 174 9.44 -11.95 -6.58
CA LEU A 174 10.14 -12.34 -7.81
C LEU A 174 10.99 -13.59 -7.58
N LEU A 175 11.66 -13.67 -6.43
CA LEU A 175 12.46 -14.81 -6.02
C LEU A 175 11.62 -16.07 -5.85
N VAL A 176 10.50 -15.97 -5.14
CA VAL A 176 9.56 -17.09 -4.96
C VAL A 176 9.06 -17.64 -6.30
N LYS A 177 8.68 -16.76 -7.23
CA LYS A 177 8.26 -17.17 -8.57
C LYS A 177 9.37 -17.84 -9.36
N LEU A 178 10.60 -17.33 -9.25
CA LEU A 178 11.76 -17.94 -9.89
C LEU A 178 12.00 -19.34 -9.32
N THR A 179 12.10 -19.47 -8.00
CA THR A 179 12.33 -20.76 -7.32
C THR A 179 11.22 -21.77 -7.61
N ALA A 180 9.94 -21.35 -7.59
CA ALA A 180 8.81 -22.22 -7.92
C ALA A 180 8.91 -22.80 -9.34
N SER A 181 9.41 -22.04 -10.31
CA SER A 181 9.62 -22.54 -11.68
C SER A 181 10.68 -23.64 -11.77
N PHE A 182 11.70 -23.60 -10.90
CA PHE A 182 12.71 -24.66 -10.81
C PHE A 182 12.18 -25.88 -10.06
N LEU A 183 11.45 -25.70 -8.96
CA LEU A 183 10.84 -26.82 -8.22
C LEU A 183 9.81 -27.60 -9.05
N ALA A 184 9.21 -26.97 -10.05
CA ALA A 184 8.31 -27.66 -11.00
C ALA A 184 9.05 -28.67 -11.90
N THR A 185 10.39 -28.62 -11.98
CA THR A 185 11.20 -29.59 -12.73
C THR A 185 11.63 -30.77 -11.86
N ALA A 186 11.74 -31.96 -12.47
CA ALA A 186 12.00 -33.21 -11.76
C ALA A 186 13.33 -33.22 -10.99
N ASP A 187 14.33 -32.46 -11.44
CA ASP A 187 15.65 -32.40 -10.82
C ASP A 187 15.65 -31.70 -9.45
N PHE A 188 14.65 -30.87 -9.16
CA PHE A 188 14.62 -30.02 -7.97
C PHE A 188 13.36 -30.18 -7.11
N ASN A 189 12.39 -31.00 -7.51
CA ASN A 189 11.06 -31.07 -6.88
C ASN A 189 11.06 -31.38 -5.36
N GLN A 190 12.11 -31.99 -4.84
CA GLN A 190 12.28 -32.36 -3.43
C GLN A 190 13.44 -31.63 -2.74
N ALA A 191 14.05 -30.65 -3.41
CA ALA A 191 15.16 -29.90 -2.83
C ALA A 191 14.67 -28.99 -1.69
N PRO A 192 15.33 -28.99 -0.51
CA PRO A 192 15.09 -27.98 0.52
C PRO A 192 15.32 -26.57 -0.03
N VAL A 193 14.46 -25.64 0.36
CA VAL A 193 14.45 -24.27 -0.16
C VAL A 193 14.76 -23.28 0.96
N HIS A 194 15.83 -22.53 0.77
CA HIS A 194 16.28 -21.47 1.66
C HIS A 194 16.31 -20.13 0.91
N LEU A 195 15.47 -19.19 1.33
CA LEU A 195 15.35 -17.87 0.71
C LEU A 195 15.90 -16.79 1.64
N TRP A 196 16.58 -15.81 1.08
CA TRP A 196 17.37 -14.82 1.79
C TRP A 196 16.99 -13.42 1.34
N SER A 197 16.87 -12.51 2.31
CA SER A 197 16.64 -11.08 2.10
C SER A 197 17.44 -10.30 3.13
N ASP A 198 17.99 -9.16 2.75
CA ASP A 198 18.62 -8.20 3.67
C ASP A 198 17.63 -7.17 4.23
N SER A 199 16.40 -7.18 3.73
CA SER A 199 15.31 -6.38 4.28
C SER A 199 14.63 -7.05 5.45
N LYS A 200 14.94 -6.58 6.66
CA LYS A 200 14.22 -6.98 7.88
C LYS A 200 12.73 -6.63 7.80
N THR A 201 12.38 -5.52 7.14
CA THR A 201 10.98 -5.10 6.97
C THR A 201 10.22 -6.07 6.06
N ALA A 202 10.80 -6.47 4.92
CA ALA A 202 10.17 -7.45 4.04
C ALA A 202 10.05 -8.82 4.73
N LEU A 203 11.07 -9.26 5.47
CA LEU A 203 11.01 -10.50 6.26
C LEU A 203 9.91 -10.44 7.32
N HIS A 204 9.80 -9.34 8.05
CA HIS A 204 8.74 -9.13 9.03
C HIS A 204 7.34 -9.24 8.40
N TRP A 205 7.13 -8.64 7.22
CA TRP A 205 5.85 -8.74 6.51
C TRP A 205 5.54 -10.16 6.04
N ILE A 206 6.55 -10.92 5.60
CA ILE A 206 6.41 -12.31 5.14
C ILE A 206 6.07 -13.25 6.31
N HIS A 207 6.68 -13.04 7.48
CA HIS A 207 6.40 -13.84 8.68
C HIS A 207 5.10 -13.42 9.39
N GLY A 208 4.61 -12.21 9.16
CA GLY A 208 3.35 -11.72 9.74
C GLY A 208 2.09 -12.24 9.03
N LEU A 209 0.95 -12.18 9.73
CA LEU A 209 -0.35 -12.51 9.15
C LEU A 209 -0.74 -11.51 8.04
N PRO A 210 -1.01 -11.95 6.80
CA PRO A 210 -1.32 -11.05 5.69
C PRO A 210 -2.49 -10.10 5.95
N SER A 211 -3.48 -10.51 6.74
CA SER A 211 -4.66 -9.70 7.09
C SER A 211 -4.37 -8.45 7.91
N ARG A 212 -3.17 -8.35 8.49
CA ARG A 212 -2.73 -7.17 9.27
C ARG A 212 -2.14 -6.07 8.39
N TRP A 213 -1.81 -6.38 7.15
CA TRP A 213 -1.08 -5.48 6.27
C TRP A 213 -2.01 -4.72 5.31
N PRO A 214 -1.60 -3.53 4.84
CA PRO A 214 -2.27 -2.86 3.73
C PRO A 214 -2.37 -3.77 2.51
N VAL A 215 -3.42 -3.59 1.70
CA VAL A 215 -3.79 -4.48 0.58
C VAL A 215 -2.61 -4.83 -0.34
N PHE A 216 -1.73 -3.86 -0.65
CA PHE A 216 -0.54 -4.09 -1.48
C PHE A 216 0.42 -5.14 -0.90
N VAL A 217 0.69 -5.02 0.41
CA VAL A 217 1.60 -5.88 1.17
C VAL A 217 0.91 -7.22 1.44
N ALA A 218 -0.33 -7.19 1.92
CA ALA A 218 -1.14 -8.37 2.20
C ALA A 218 -1.22 -9.33 1.00
N ASN A 219 -1.56 -8.81 -0.18
CA ASN A 219 -1.69 -9.62 -1.39
C ASN A 219 -0.36 -10.29 -1.79
N ARG A 220 0.77 -9.57 -1.67
CA ARG A 220 2.10 -10.11 -2.02
C ARG A 220 2.60 -11.11 -0.99
N CYS A 221 2.41 -10.84 0.31
CA CYS A 221 2.74 -11.80 1.36
C CYS A 221 1.92 -13.09 1.22
N SER A 222 0.62 -12.95 0.94
CA SER A 222 -0.24 -14.12 0.65
C SER A 222 0.30 -14.91 -0.54
N GLU A 223 0.65 -14.24 -1.64
CA GLU A 223 1.20 -14.91 -2.82
C GLU A 223 2.54 -15.60 -2.53
N ILE A 224 3.43 -14.97 -1.76
CA ILE A 224 4.71 -15.54 -1.33
C ILE A 224 4.51 -16.84 -0.54
N VAL A 225 3.65 -16.79 0.48
CA VAL A 225 3.40 -17.92 1.39
C VAL A 225 2.63 -19.04 0.68
N THR A 226 1.70 -18.70 -0.22
CA THR A 226 0.93 -19.70 -0.99
C THR A 226 1.78 -20.41 -2.03
N LEU A 227 2.70 -19.70 -2.71
CA LEU A 227 3.52 -20.31 -3.78
C LEU A 227 4.58 -21.27 -3.24
N LEU A 228 5.22 -20.94 -2.11
CA LEU A 228 6.28 -21.76 -1.52
C LEU A 228 6.12 -21.88 0.00
N PRO A 229 5.10 -22.62 0.49
CA PRO A 229 4.88 -22.80 1.93
C PRO A 229 6.02 -23.54 2.64
N GLN A 230 6.80 -24.34 1.90
CA GLN A 230 7.94 -25.11 2.40
C GLN A 230 9.25 -24.31 2.47
N ALA A 231 9.29 -23.07 1.96
CA ALA A 231 10.51 -22.27 1.93
C ALA A 231 10.84 -21.68 3.32
N SER A 232 12.09 -21.81 3.74
CA SER A 232 12.60 -21.15 4.94
C SER A 232 13.21 -19.81 4.58
N TRP A 233 12.71 -18.73 5.19
CA TRP A 233 13.23 -17.37 5.00
C TRP A 233 14.29 -17.01 6.02
N HIS A 234 15.35 -16.35 5.56
CA HIS A 234 16.52 -16.00 6.36
C HIS A 234 16.96 -14.56 6.09
N TYR A 235 17.58 -13.96 7.10
CA TYR A 235 18.25 -12.68 6.95
C TYR A 235 19.67 -12.85 6.42
N VAL A 236 20.06 -12.02 5.45
CA VAL A 236 21.45 -11.89 4.99
C VAL A 236 21.91 -10.44 5.15
N ASN A 237 23.18 -10.22 5.46
CA ASN A 237 23.72 -8.86 5.45
C ASN A 237 23.85 -8.37 3.99
N THR A 238 23.50 -7.12 3.72
CA THR A 238 23.61 -6.49 2.38
C THR A 238 24.98 -6.70 1.73
N LYS A 239 26.08 -6.67 2.49
CA LYS A 239 27.45 -6.90 1.96
C LYS A 239 27.68 -8.32 1.42
N HIS A 240 26.85 -9.26 1.85
CA HIS A 240 26.90 -10.67 1.44
C HIS A 240 25.67 -11.03 0.59
N ASN A 241 24.90 -10.05 0.10
CA ASN A 241 23.74 -10.32 -0.74
C ASN A 241 24.14 -10.24 -2.23
N PRO A 242 24.25 -11.37 -2.96
CA PRO A 242 24.62 -11.36 -4.37
C PRO A 242 23.56 -10.70 -5.26
N ALA A 243 22.30 -10.57 -4.80
CA ALA A 243 21.24 -9.93 -5.57
C ALA A 243 21.44 -8.41 -5.73
N ASP A 244 22.27 -7.78 -4.89
CA ASP A 244 22.61 -6.35 -4.98
C ASP A 244 23.29 -6.01 -6.32
N VAL A 245 24.17 -6.90 -6.80
CA VAL A 245 24.83 -6.78 -8.11
C VAL A 245 23.80 -6.68 -9.24
N ALA A 246 22.74 -7.48 -9.17
CA ALA A 246 21.70 -7.53 -10.20
C ALA A 246 20.65 -6.42 -10.06
N SER A 247 20.43 -5.86 -8.86
CA SER A 247 19.44 -4.81 -8.61
C SER A 247 20.01 -3.41 -8.93
N ARG A 248 21.33 -3.22 -8.79
CA ARG A 248 22.04 -1.95 -9.06
C ARG A 248 22.72 -1.93 -10.42
N GLY A 249 23.12 -3.10 -10.92
CA GLY A 249 23.94 -3.24 -12.11
C GLY A 249 25.43 -3.07 -11.78
N CYS A 250 26.28 -3.72 -12.58
CA CYS A 250 27.73 -3.60 -12.50
C CYS A 250 28.35 -3.68 -13.90
N PRO A 251 29.57 -3.14 -14.08
CA PRO A 251 30.34 -3.33 -15.31
C PRO A 251 30.73 -4.79 -15.52
N VAL A 252 30.90 -5.20 -16.79
CA VAL A 252 31.29 -6.55 -17.17
C VAL A 252 32.66 -6.94 -16.59
N SER A 253 33.59 -5.99 -16.51
CA SER A 253 34.90 -6.19 -15.89
C SER A 253 34.81 -6.61 -14.42
N VAL A 254 33.97 -5.93 -13.65
CA VAL A 254 33.71 -6.23 -12.23
C VAL A 254 32.96 -7.55 -12.10
N LEU A 255 31.92 -7.77 -12.92
CA LEU A 255 31.13 -8.99 -12.91
C LEU A 255 31.99 -10.24 -13.14
N ARG A 256 33.01 -10.15 -13.99
CA ARG A 256 33.90 -11.28 -14.29
C ARG A 256 34.66 -11.78 -13.05
N GLU A 257 35.09 -10.87 -12.18
CA GLU A 257 35.92 -11.18 -11.02
C GLU A 257 35.09 -11.38 -9.72
N ASP A 258 33.78 -11.12 -9.78
CA ASP A 258 32.89 -11.16 -8.62
C ASP A 258 32.59 -12.59 -8.15
N ARG A 259 33.35 -13.04 -7.16
CA ARG A 259 33.15 -14.35 -6.51
C ARG A 259 31.81 -14.46 -5.78
N LEU A 260 31.30 -13.36 -5.21
CA LEU A 260 30.02 -13.37 -4.51
C LEU A 260 28.89 -13.66 -5.51
N TRP A 261 28.94 -13.07 -6.70
CA TRP A 261 27.98 -13.34 -7.76
C TRP A 261 28.06 -14.77 -8.30
N TRP A 262 29.25 -15.29 -8.58
CA TRP A 262 29.38 -16.61 -9.23
C TRP A 262 29.27 -17.80 -8.25
N ASN A 263 29.78 -17.65 -7.03
CA ASN A 263 29.86 -18.72 -6.04
C ASN A 263 28.90 -18.55 -4.85
N GLY A 264 28.22 -17.41 -4.75
CA GLY A 264 27.41 -17.07 -3.60
C GLY A 264 28.26 -16.74 -2.36
N PRO A 265 27.61 -16.49 -1.21
CA PRO A 265 28.31 -16.20 0.04
C PRO A 265 29.15 -17.38 0.53
N GLU A 266 30.28 -17.09 1.18
CA GLU A 266 31.17 -18.12 1.76
C GLU A 266 30.44 -19.02 2.77
N THR A 267 29.39 -18.51 3.43
CA THR A 267 28.54 -19.28 4.33
C THR A 267 27.87 -20.48 3.67
N LEU A 268 27.59 -20.42 2.35
CA LEU A 268 27.04 -21.56 1.61
C LEU A 268 28.10 -22.64 1.32
N SER A 269 29.38 -22.29 1.36
CA SER A 269 30.50 -23.21 1.09
C SER A 269 30.93 -23.99 2.34
N SER A 270 30.57 -23.54 3.54
CA SER A 270 30.82 -24.27 4.80
C SER A 270 30.00 -25.55 4.86
N THR A 271 30.59 -26.67 5.28
CA THR A 271 29.89 -27.96 5.50
C THR A 271 29.18 -28.04 6.84
N THR A 272 29.54 -27.17 7.78
CA THR A 272 28.98 -27.10 9.12
C THR A 272 28.04 -25.91 9.27
N VAL A 273 26.98 -26.16 10.04
CA VAL A 273 26.04 -25.24 10.69
C VAL A 273 24.70 -25.04 9.95
N PRO A 274 23.56 -25.22 10.68
CA PRO A 274 22.23 -24.84 10.21
C PRO A 274 22.20 -23.33 9.99
N TRP A 275 21.57 -22.91 8.90
CA TRP A 275 21.32 -21.50 8.62
C TRP A 275 20.81 -20.82 9.89
N PRO A 276 21.45 -19.73 10.37
CA PRO A 276 21.08 -19.11 11.62
C PRO A 276 19.63 -18.67 11.50
N ASN A 277 18.72 -19.48 12.04
CA ASN A 277 17.37 -19.09 12.36
C ASN A 277 17.50 -18.07 13.47
N ASN A 278 17.92 -16.86 13.14
CA ASN A 278 17.58 -15.70 13.93
C ASN A 278 16.07 -15.49 13.71
N CYS A 279 15.29 -16.42 14.27
CA CYS A 279 13.92 -16.24 14.70
C CYS A 279 13.90 -15.36 15.96
N ASP A 280 14.96 -14.59 16.21
CA ASP A 280 15.02 -13.54 17.20
C ASP A 280 14.11 -12.41 16.74
N ASP A 281 12.87 -12.55 17.16
CA ASP A 281 11.98 -11.45 17.51
C ASP A 281 11.68 -10.44 16.38
N PHE A 282 11.30 -10.95 15.20
CA PHE A 282 10.59 -10.11 14.22
C PHE A 282 9.31 -9.50 14.83
N SER A 283 8.81 -10.00 15.97
CA SER A 283 7.64 -9.45 16.66
C SER A 283 7.84 -8.02 17.18
N GLN A 284 9.10 -7.57 17.35
CA GLN A 284 9.44 -6.23 17.85
C GLN A 284 9.87 -5.22 16.76
N ILE A 285 9.93 -5.64 15.49
CA ILE A 285 10.24 -4.69 14.40
C ILE A 285 8.97 -3.89 14.13
N VAL A 286 8.87 -2.71 14.73
CA VAL A 286 7.91 -1.68 14.31
C VAL A 286 8.26 -1.31 12.88
N PRO A 287 7.40 -1.60 11.88
CA PRO A 287 7.68 -1.19 10.52
C PRO A 287 7.72 0.34 10.49
N THR A 288 8.82 0.94 10.04
CA THR A 288 8.91 2.39 9.77
C THR A 288 7.85 2.84 8.76
N GLU A 289 7.33 1.88 7.98
CA GLU A 289 6.16 2.02 7.13
C GLU A 289 5.05 1.04 7.57
N THR A 290 4.58 1.14 8.81
CA THR A 290 3.13 1.21 8.91
C THR A 290 2.80 2.53 8.24
N GLU A 291 2.29 2.49 6.99
CA GLU A 291 1.24 3.45 6.63
C GLU A 291 0.42 3.55 7.89
N GLU A 292 0.44 4.75 8.49
CA GLU A 292 -0.37 5.08 9.63
C GLU A 292 -1.66 4.31 9.40
N THR A 293 -1.85 3.23 10.17
CA THR A 293 -3.22 2.93 10.53
C THR A 293 -3.59 4.27 11.12
N GLU A 294 -4.35 5.06 10.36
CA GLU A 294 -5.20 6.09 10.91
C GLU A 294 -6.07 5.31 11.91
N SER A 295 -5.48 4.96 13.05
CA SER A 295 -6.18 4.98 14.30
C SER A 295 -6.59 6.44 14.33
N ASN A 296 -7.80 6.67 13.86
CA ASN A 296 -8.55 7.86 14.20
C ASN A 296 -8.65 7.81 15.71
N VAL A 297 -7.59 8.23 16.40
CA VAL A 297 -7.56 8.43 17.83
C VAL A 297 -8.42 9.65 17.99
N LEU A 298 -9.66 9.39 18.39
CA LEU A 298 -10.60 10.45 18.70
C LEU A 298 -10.10 11.08 20.00
N VAL A 299 -9.27 12.11 19.86
CA VAL A 299 -8.80 12.93 20.97
C VAL A 299 -9.99 13.78 21.40
N GLN A 300 -10.75 13.28 22.36
CA GLN A 300 -11.77 14.09 23.03
C GLN A 300 -11.04 15.01 24.02
N SER A 301 -10.98 16.31 23.71
CA SER A 301 -10.62 17.31 24.71
C SER A 301 -11.57 17.20 25.90
N SER A 302 -11.03 17.33 27.12
CA SER A 302 -11.81 17.30 28.37
C SER A 302 -12.83 18.45 28.50
N ASP A 303 -12.72 19.46 27.63
CA ASP A 303 -13.70 20.51 27.52
C ASP A 303 -14.84 20.06 26.59
N ALA A 304 -16.07 20.14 27.12
CA ALA A 304 -17.27 19.93 26.33
C ALA A 304 -17.20 20.86 25.11
N PRO A 305 -17.43 20.36 23.89
CA PRO A 305 -17.41 21.21 22.70
C PRO A 305 -18.36 22.39 22.93
N SER A 306 -17.83 23.61 22.79
CA SER A 306 -18.61 24.86 22.82
C SER A 306 -19.69 24.88 21.74
N ASP A 307 -19.52 24.04 20.73
CA ASP A 307 -20.27 24.11 19.50
C ASP A 307 -21.33 23.01 19.50
N CYS A 308 -22.60 23.43 19.55
CA CYS A 308 -23.77 22.60 19.34
C CYS A 308 -23.89 22.16 17.86
N GLU A 309 -22.82 21.64 17.27
CA GLU A 309 -22.72 21.33 15.85
C GLU A 309 -23.77 20.30 15.42
N LEU A 310 -24.06 19.33 16.29
CA LEU A 310 -25.10 18.33 16.04
C LEU A 310 -26.49 18.97 15.90
N ILE A 311 -26.78 20.01 16.68
CA ILE A 311 -28.06 20.72 16.64
C ILE A 311 -28.17 21.58 15.39
N LEU A 312 -27.07 22.25 15.01
CA LEU A 312 -27.01 23.12 13.83
C LEU A 312 -27.09 22.36 12.49
N ARG A 313 -26.71 21.09 12.46
CA ARG A 313 -26.68 20.26 11.23
C ARG A 313 -28.07 19.83 10.73
N TYR A 314 -29.14 20.00 11.51
CA TYR A 314 -30.48 19.53 11.13
C TYR A 314 -31.53 20.64 11.24
N SER A 315 -32.34 20.78 10.18
CA SER A 315 -33.41 21.76 10.09
C SER A 315 -34.75 21.30 10.69
N SER A 316 -34.86 20.04 11.12
CA SER A 316 -36.07 19.46 11.69
C SER A 316 -35.79 18.87 13.08
N TYR A 317 -36.44 19.44 14.09
CA TYR A 317 -36.35 19.01 15.48
C TYR A 317 -36.73 17.53 15.65
N ARG A 318 -37.87 17.12 15.11
CA ARG A 318 -38.33 15.73 15.19
C ARG A 318 -37.37 14.75 14.52
N ARG A 319 -36.71 15.16 13.43
CA ARG A 319 -35.68 14.34 12.77
C ARG A 319 -34.42 14.23 13.64
N LEU A 320 -33.99 15.33 14.26
CA LEU A 320 -32.86 15.36 15.17
C LEU A 320 -33.08 14.43 16.37
N CYS A 321 -34.25 14.49 17.02
CA CYS A 321 -34.59 13.61 18.14
C CYS A 321 -34.50 12.13 17.75
N LYS A 322 -35.06 11.74 16.58
CA LYS A 322 -34.98 10.35 16.08
C LYS A 322 -33.53 9.92 15.82
N ILE A 323 -32.73 10.78 15.21
CA ILE A 323 -31.31 10.49 14.94
C ILE A 323 -30.57 10.28 16.27
N LEU A 324 -30.80 11.15 17.25
CA LEU A 324 -30.16 11.04 18.55
C LEU A 324 -30.57 9.75 19.28
N VAL A 325 -31.84 9.32 19.20
CA VAL A 325 -32.26 8.01 19.73
C VAL A 325 -31.42 6.88 19.13
N HIS A 326 -31.24 6.84 17.80
CA HIS A 326 -30.43 5.80 17.17
C HIS A 326 -28.95 5.85 17.57
N CYS A 327 -28.37 7.06 17.70
CA CYS A 327 -27.02 7.23 18.23
C CYS A 327 -26.90 6.68 19.67
N LEU A 328 -27.85 7.00 20.55
CA LEU A 328 -27.84 6.56 21.95
C LEU A 328 -28.07 5.05 22.11
N ARG A 329 -28.94 4.45 21.29
CA ARG A 329 -29.10 2.99 21.20
C ARG A 329 -27.80 2.30 20.79
N PHE A 330 -27.07 2.86 19.83
CA PHE A 330 -25.77 2.34 19.40
C PHE A 330 -24.71 2.45 20.51
N VAL A 331 -24.64 3.60 21.19
CA VAL A 331 -23.74 3.80 22.35
C VAL A 331 -24.06 2.82 23.48
N THR A 332 -25.33 2.57 23.77
CA THR A 332 -25.73 1.60 24.80
C THR A 332 -25.29 0.19 24.44
N LYS A 333 -25.44 -0.23 23.17
CA LYS A 333 -24.97 -1.52 22.69
C LYS A 333 -23.44 -1.68 22.81
N LEU A 334 -22.68 -0.61 22.51
CA LEU A 334 -21.23 -0.61 22.66
C LEU A 334 -20.82 -0.69 24.14
N ALA A 335 -21.45 0.09 25.01
CA ALA A 335 -21.14 0.09 26.44
C ALA A 335 -21.43 -1.27 27.09
N GLN A 336 -22.53 -1.93 26.71
CA GLN A 336 -22.85 -3.29 27.15
C GLN A 336 -21.77 -4.28 26.73
N ARG A 337 -21.23 -4.17 25.51
CA ARG A 337 -20.16 -5.04 25.01
C ARG A 337 -18.81 -4.79 25.71
N CYS A 338 -18.59 -3.58 26.20
CA CYS A 338 -17.37 -3.18 26.90
C CYS A 338 -17.49 -3.21 28.43
N GLU A 339 -18.58 -3.76 28.97
CA GLU A 339 -18.89 -3.83 30.41
C GLU A 339 -18.79 -2.48 31.13
N ARG A 340 -19.09 -1.38 30.42
CA ARG A 340 -19.06 -0.03 30.99
C ARG A 340 -20.45 0.40 31.47
N PRO A 341 -20.60 0.86 32.73
CA PRO A 341 -21.87 1.39 33.21
C PRO A 341 -22.17 2.74 32.54
N LEU A 342 -23.33 2.85 31.91
CA LEU A 342 -23.87 4.13 31.43
C LEU A 342 -24.89 4.68 32.43
N THR A 343 -24.89 6.01 32.60
CA THR A 343 -25.87 6.74 33.42
C THR A 343 -27.27 6.71 32.81
N VAL A 344 -27.38 6.49 31.49
CA VAL A 344 -28.66 6.43 30.76
C VAL A 344 -28.66 5.16 29.92
N GLN A 345 -29.70 4.33 30.09
CA GLN A 345 -29.87 3.09 29.35
C GLN A 345 -31.00 3.24 28.34
N PHE A 346 -30.70 3.07 27.06
CA PHE A 346 -31.70 2.94 26.00
C PHE A 346 -31.98 1.47 25.72
N GLN A 347 -33.15 1.15 25.16
CA GLN A 347 -33.40 -0.21 24.70
C GLN A 347 -32.34 -0.56 23.65
N ALA A 348 -31.61 -1.67 23.87
CA ALA A 348 -30.66 -2.16 22.86
C ALA A 348 -31.43 -2.31 21.54
N ALA A 349 -30.79 -1.95 20.43
CA ALA A 349 -31.36 -1.73 19.08
C ALA A 349 -32.06 -2.93 18.40
N ALA A 350 -32.76 -3.79 19.15
CA ALA A 350 -33.47 -4.97 18.67
C ALA A 350 -34.81 -4.60 18.02
N SER A 351 -35.46 -3.49 18.41
CA SER A 351 -36.69 -3.00 17.79
C SER A 351 -36.42 -1.88 16.78
N VAL A 352 -37.10 -1.93 15.62
CA VAL A 352 -37.04 -0.86 14.60
C VAL A 352 -37.86 0.35 15.01
N GLU A 353 -38.88 0.16 15.83
CA GLU A 353 -39.79 1.20 16.30
C GLU A 353 -39.14 2.04 17.41
N VAL A 354 -39.34 3.37 17.35
CA VAL A 354 -38.85 4.33 18.35
C VAL A 354 -39.98 4.61 19.34
N SER A 355 -39.73 4.41 20.63
CA SER A 355 -40.74 4.64 21.68
C SER A 355 -40.90 6.14 22.00
N VAL A 356 -42.03 6.51 22.58
CA VAL A 356 -42.28 7.90 23.01
C VAL A 356 -41.32 8.28 24.14
N GLU A 357 -41.04 7.35 25.06
CA GLU A 357 -40.11 7.54 26.16
C GLU A 357 -38.68 7.80 25.66
N GLU A 358 -38.24 7.12 24.61
CA GLU A 358 -36.92 7.35 24.00
C GLU A 358 -36.82 8.72 23.35
N LEU A 359 -37.90 9.19 22.71
CA LEU A 359 -37.96 10.53 22.13
C LEU A 359 -37.90 11.60 23.22
N GLU A 360 -38.65 11.44 24.31
CA GLU A 360 -38.59 12.38 25.44
C GLU A 360 -37.20 12.38 26.11
N GLN A 361 -36.54 11.23 26.19
CA GLN A 361 -35.18 11.15 26.73
C GLN A 361 -34.16 11.84 25.81
N ALA A 362 -34.28 11.64 24.49
CA ALA A 362 -33.44 12.32 23.51
C ALA A 362 -33.65 13.85 23.55
N GLU A 363 -34.90 14.30 23.66
CA GLU A 363 -35.25 15.70 23.84
C GLU A 363 -34.59 16.30 25.09
N ARG A 364 -34.74 15.65 26.25
CA ARG A 364 -34.07 16.09 27.49
C ARG A 364 -32.55 16.13 27.35
N HIS A 365 -31.97 15.23 26.56
CA HIS A 365 -30.53 15.20 26.31
C HIS A 365 -30.07 16.36 25.42
N LEU A 366 -30.81 16.70 24.37
CA LEU A 366 -30.55 17.88 23.54
C LEU A 366 -30.66 19.17 24.36
N CYS A 367 -31.69 19.29 25.20
CA CYS A 367 -31.82 20.44 26.10
C CYS A 367 -30.60 20.55 27.04
N ARG A 368 -30.10 19.42 27.56
CA ARG A 368 -28.91 19.41 28.42
C ARG A 368 -27.65 19.82 27.66
N MET A 369 -27.47 19.34 26.44
CA MET A 369 -26.35 19.74 25.58
C MET A 369 -26.38 21.25 25.31
N THR A 370 -27.55 21.78 24.98
CA THR A 370 -27.76 23.21 24.68
C THR A 370 -27.48 24.07 25.90
N GLN A 371 -28.04 23.71 27.05
CA GLN A 371 -27.78 24.44 28.31
C GLN A 371 -26.31 24.36 28.73
N ASN A 372 -25.65 23.21 28.56
CA ASN A 372 -24.22 23.09 28.86
C ASN A 372 -23.34 23.88 27.88
N ALA A 373 -23.79 24.15 26.66
CA ALA A 373 -23.04 25.00 25.73
C ALA A 373 -23.22 26.48 26.06
N LEU A 374 -24.46 26.92 26.30
CA LEU A 374 -24.81 28.35 26.37
C LEU A 374 -24.90 28.91 27.80
N LEU A 375 -25.26 28.07 28.77
CA LEU A 375 -25.56 28.45 30.16
C LEU A 375 -24.66 27.71 31.18
N SER A 376 -23.46 27.29 30.74
CA SER A 376 -22.55 26.49 31.57
C SER A 376 -22.13 27.21 32.85
N VAL A 377 -21.94 28.53 32.80
CA VAL A 377 -21.54 29.36 33.93
C VAL A 377 -22.66 29.43 34.96
N GLU A 378 -23.89 29.64 34.50
CA GLU A 378 -25.08 29.76 35.31
C GLU A 378 -25.44 28.43 35.97
N ILE A 379 -25.32 27.32 35.22
CA ILE A 379 -25.48 25.97 35.77
C ILE A 379 -24.46 25.73 36.87
N LYS A 380 -23.17 26.07 36.66
CA LYS A 380 -22.13 25.94 37.69
C LYS A 380 -22.46 26.77 38.93
N CYS A 381 -22.85 28.04 38.77
CA CYS A 381 -23.22 28.92 39.89
C CYS A 381 -24.40 28.38 40.71
N ILE A 382 -25.46 27.91 40.04
CA ILE A 382 -26.67 27.42 40.71
C ILE A 382 -26.43 26.04 41.32
N SER A 383 -25.63 25.19 40.67
CA SER A 383 -25.25 23.88 41.22
C SER A 383 -24.42 24.02 42.51
N ALA A 384 -23.60 25.08 42.59
CA ALA A 384 -22.84 25.47 43.78
C ALA A 384 -23.68 26.22 44.84
N LYS A 385 -25.03 26.26 44.72
CA LYS A 385 -25.95 27.02 45.59
C LYS A 385 -25.64 28.53 45.70
N SER A 386 -24.91 29.09 44.73
CA SER A 386 -24.63 30.52 44.67
C SER A 386 -25.74 31.25 43.91
N ALA A 387 -26.14 32.42 44.39
CA ALA A 387 -27.14 33.24 43.71
C ALA A 387 -26.54 33.94 42.48
N LEU A 388 -27.27 33.95 41.37
CA LEU A 388 -26.89 34.76 40.21
C LEU A 388 -26.93 36.26 40.56
N PRO A 389 -26.10 37.10 39.93
CA PRO A 389 -26.15 38.55 40.10
C PRO A 389 -27.58 39.08 39.86
N LYS A 390 -28.04 40.02 40.70
CA LYS A 390 -29.41 40.60 40.57
C LYS A 390 -29.66 41.28 39.22
N SER A 391 -28.60 41.65 38.50
CA SER A 391 -28.64 42.22 37.15
C SER A 391 -28.84 41.18 36.04
N HIS A 392 -28.67 39.88 36.34
CA HIS A 392 -28.76 38.82 35.34
C HIS A 392 -30.22 38.54 34.94
N PRO A 393 -30.56 38.39 33.64
CA PRO A 393 -31.93 38.15 33.18
C PRO A 393 -32.60 36.94 33.84
N LEU A 394 -31.82 35.86 34.03
CA LEU A 394 -32.30 34.61 34.63
C LEU A 394 -32.58 34.73 36.14
N ALA A 395 -32.07 35.74 36.85
CA ALA A 395 -32.33 35.91 38.28
C ALA A 395 -33.82 36.18 38.57
N LYS A 396 -34.56 36.76 37.62
CA LYS A 396 -36.00 37.01 37.71
C LYS A 396 -36.85 35.73 37.62
N LEU A 397 -36.29 34.65 37.06
CA LEU A 397 -36.95 33.35 36.86
C LEU A 397 -36.73 32.37 38.02
N CYS A 398 -36.05 32.80 39.10
CA CYS A 398 -35.72 31.97 40.27
C CYS A 398 -35.22 30.56 39.88
N PRO A 399 -34.12 30.45 39.13
CA PRO A 399 -33.75 29.23 38.44
C PRO A 399 -33.34 28.12 39.41
N ILE A 400 -33.78 26.90 39.12
CA ILE A 400 -33.49 25.68 39.90
C ILE A 400 -32.91 24.59 38.99
N ILE A 401 -32.14 23.67 39.56
CA ILE A 401 -31.63 22.50 38.82
C ILE A 401 -32.50 21.28 39.16
N ARG A 402 -33.04 20.63 38.12
CA ARG A 402 -33.82 19.40 38.23
C ARG A 402 -33.35 18.41 37.17
N ASN A 403 -33.05 17.17 37.57
CA ASN A 403 -32.57 16.12 36.66
C ASN A 403 -31.39 16.57 35.77
N GLY A 404 -30.52 17.42 36.30
CA GLY A 404 -29.38 17.99 35.57
C GLY A 404 -29.75 19.01 34.47
N LEU A 405 -30.95 19.59 34.52
CA LEU A 405 -31.42 20.67 33.64
C LEU A 405 -31.76 21.91 34.46
N LEU A 406 -31.55 23.08 33.87
CA LEU A 406 -31.92 24.37 34.41
C LEU A 406 -33.41 24.65 34.12
N CYS A 407 -34.21 24.83 35.17
CA CYS A 407 -35.66 25.04 35.10
C CYS A 407 -36.07 26.32 35.84
N VAL A 408 -37.22 26.87 35.45
CA VAL A 408 -37.84 28.00 36.15
C VAL A 408 -38.35 27.55 37.51
N GLY A 409 -38.05 28.32 38.55
CA GLY A 409 -38.60 28.14 39.89
C GLY A 409 -39.60 29.23 40.26
N GLY A 410 -40.20 29.10 41.44
CA GLY A 410 -40.99 30.17 42.05
C GLY A 410 -42.49 29.91 42.10
N ARG A 411 -43.29 30.79 41.49
CA ARG A 411 -44.71 31.03 41.85
C ARG A 411 -45.63 29.82 41.74
N LEU A 412 -45.34 28.87 40.84
CA LEU A 412 -46.16 27.69 40.59
C LEU A 412 -45.82 26.48 41.48
N ARG A 413 -44.88 26.61 42.43
CA ARG A 413 -44.45 25.50 43.32
C ARG A 413 -45.59 24.82 44.09
N ASN A 414 -46.62 25.58 44.46
CA ASN A 414 -47.76 25.09 45.26
C ASN A 414 -48.99 24.75 44.40
N ALA A 415 -48.90 24.84 43.07
CA ALA A 415 -50.02 24.52 42.19
C ALA A 415 -50.21 23.00 42.05
N GLN A 416 -51.46 22.51 41.95
CA GLN A 416 -51.76 21.10 41.66
C GLN A 416 -51.74 20.83 40.15
N ILE A 417 -50.59 21.06 39.52
CA ILE A 417 -50.36 20.78 38.09
C ILE A 417 -49.19 19.81 37.94
N ASN A 418 -49.00 19.21 36.76
CA ASN A 418 -47.85 18.34 36.50
C ASN A 418 -46.53 19.11 36.77
N GLU A 419 -45.59 18.43 37.39
CA GLU A 419 -44.28 18.94 37.79
C GLU A 419 -43.50 19.59 36.63
N ASP A 420 -43.59 19.04 35.42
CA ASP A 420 -42.96 19.61 34.22
C ASP A 420 -43.56 20.98 33.83
N ARG A 421 -44.84 21.21 34.18
CA ARG A 421 -45.50 22.52 34.00
C ARG A 421 -45.23 23.49 35.15
N LYS A 422 -44.90 22.99 36.34
CA LYS A 422 -44.48 23.84 37.47
C LYS A 422 -43.08 24.43 37.23
N HIS A 423 -42.23 23.64 36.58
CA HIS A 423 -40.81 23.89 36.43
C HIS A 423 -40.37 23.78 34.96
N PRO A 424 -40.86 24.66 34.07
CA PRO A 424 -40.49 24.62 32.66
C PRO A 424 -38.97 24.79 32.47
N ILE A 425 -38.42 24.09 31.47
CA ILE A 425 -36.99 24.13 31.13
C ILE A 425 -36.64 25.53 30.58
N ILE A 426 -35.52 26.09 31.03
CA ILE A 426 -35.03 27.38 30.56
C ILE A 426 -34.12 27.15 29.35
N LEU A 427 -34.46 27.75 28.22
CA LEU A 427 -33.61 27.81 27.02
C LEU A 427 -33.34 29.28 26.68
N SER A 428 -32.19 29.58 26.07
CA SER A 428 -31.82 30.94 25.69
C SER A 428 -32.58 31.38 24.43
N GLY A 429 -32.95 32.66 24.33
CA GLY A 429 -33.68 33.20 23.18
C GLY A 429 -32.84 33.32 21.91
N ASP A 430 -31.52 33.44 22.04
CA ASP A 430 -30.56 33.60 20.93
C ASP A 430 -30.23 32.26 20.23
N GLU A 431 -31.08 31.25 20.38
CA GLU A 431 -30.82 29.87 19.95
C GLU A 431 -31.22 29.59 18.49
N PRO A 432 -30.43 28.79 17.76
CA PRO A 432 -30.88 28.06 16.57
C PRO A 432 -31.96 27.01 16.88
N PHE A 433 -32.02 26.54 18.14
CA PHE A 433 -32.90 25.48 18.63
C PHE A 433 -34.35 25.97 18.85
N SER A 434 -34.54 27.22 19.31
CA SER A 434 -35.87 27.81 19.51
C SER A 434 -36.66 27.93 18.20
N GLY A 435 -35.98 28.26 17.09
CA GLY A 435 -36.59 28.33 15.75
C GLY A 435 -37.05 26.98 15.18
N THR A 436 -36.63 25.86 15.77
CA THR A 436 -37.06 24.50 15.38
C THR A 436 -38.15 23.90 16.29
N LEU A 437 -38.42 24.52 17.44
CA LEU A 437 -39.53 24.15 18.33
C LEU A 437 -40.88 24.74 17.86
N ASP A 438 -40.84 25.86 17.13
CA ASP A 438 -42.02 26.56 16.59
C ASP A 438 -42.46 26.10 15.17
N ARG A 439 -41.81 25.07 14.59
CA ARG A 439 -42.16 24.46 13.29
C ARG A 439 -42.40 22.97 13.40
#